data_AF-A0A849U5N8-F1
#
_entry.id   AF-A0A849U5N8-F1
#
_cell.length_a   1.000
_cell.length_b   1.000
_cell.length_c   1.000
_cell.angle_alpha   90.00
_cell.angle_beta   90.00
_cell.angle_gamma   90.00
#
_symmetry.space_group_name_H-M   'P 1'
#
loop_
_entity.id
_entity.type
_entity.pdbx_description
1 polymer ?
#
loop_
_entity_poly.entity_id
_entity_poly.type
_entity_poly.pdbx_seq_one_letter_code
_entity_poly.pdbx_strand_id
1 'polypeptide(L)'
;MPHEYGIETPANKIATAQAVLSLALRLSGEVEGGRINRDIFGREVIVHTGDKGVKVSAFLNGTQEDLKRGISNIVLIALSASALTVDETLDEVFGSIASESDQNRKSIRVMVNQLRNAFAHNPWRPKWLVYPKYRNVYPFELCDGTRFEFDARSLNGDGIKPEQIGGLEIWVKLLHHCEGAVAQS
;
A
#
# COMPACT_ATOMS: atom_id res chain seq x y z
N MET A 1 -10.33 -7.91 -20.16
CA MET A 1 -11.18 -8.42 -19.07
C MET A 1 -11.89 -7.22 -18.47
N PRO A 2 -13.23 -7.15 -18.52
CA PRO A 2 -13.97 -6.12 -17.80
C PRO A 2 -13.85 -6.41 -16.30
N HIS A 3 -13.68 -5.38 -15.46
CA HIS A 3 -13.75 -5.53 -14.01
C HIS A 3 -15.14 -6.07 -13.63
N GLU A 4 -15.22 -7.28 -13.09
CA GLU A 4 -16.46 -7.96 -12.65
C GLU A 4 -17.06 -7.39 -11.35
N TYR A 5 -16.63 -6.20 -10.92
CA TYR A 5 -17.20 -5.54 -9.74
C TYR A 5 -18.25 -4.53 -10.21
N GLY A 6 -19.40 -4.51 -9.53
CA GLY A 6 -20.50 -3.57 -9.79
C GLY A 6 -20.09 -2.11 -9.66
N ILE A 7 -21.06 -1.19 -9.62
CA ILE A 7 -20.82 0.27 -9.52
C ILE A 7 -19.69 0.55 -8.50
N GLU A 8 -18.58 1.09 -9.00
CA GLU A 8 -17.40 1.40 -8.18
C GLU A 8 -17.76 2.55 -7.23
N THR A 9 -17.68 2.31 -5.92
CA THR A 9 -17.89 3.31 -4.88
C THR A 9 -16.56 3.66 -4.21
N PRO A 10 -16.40 4.86 -3.60
CA PRO A 10 -15.21 5.21 -2.82
C PRO A 10 -14.82 4.13 -1.79
N ALA A 11 -15.79 3.61 -1.04
CA ALA A 11 -15.56 2.53 -0.09
C ALA A 11 -15.04 1.24 -0.77
N ASN A 12 -15.63 0.85 -1.91
CA ASN A 12 -15.21 -0.34 -2.65
C ASN A 12 -13.80 -0.21 -3.24
N LYS A 13 -13.36 1.00 -3.62
CA LYS A 13 -11.98 1.28 -4.04
C LYS A 13 -11.00 0.95 -2.91
N ILE A 14 -11.24 1.47 -1.71
CA ILE A 14 -10.39 1.22 -0.55
C ILE A 14 -10.46 -0.25 -0.12
N ALA A 15 -11.65 -0.88 -0.14
CA ALA A 15 -11.81 -2.31 0.14
C ALA A 15 -11.01 -3.20 -0.84
N THR A 16 -10.97 -2.82 -2.12
CA THR A 16 -10.16 -3.51 -3.14
C THR A 16 -8.67 -3.38 -2.84
N ALA A 17 -8.20 -2.18 -2.49
CA ALA A 17 -6.82 -1.95 -2.07
C ALA A 17 -6.45 -2.77 -0.82
N GLN A 18 -7.36 -2.87 0.16
CA GLN A 18 -7.19 -3.75 1.33
C GLN A 18 -7.05 -5.21 0.94
N ALA A 19 -7.90 -5.71 0.03
CA ALA A 19 -7.86 -7.10 -0.41
C ALA A 19 -6.52 -7.44 -1.09
N VAL A 20 -6.02 -6.54 -1.96
CA VAL A 20 -4.71 -6.71 -2.63
C VAL A 20 -3.56 -6.72 -1.63
N LEU A 21 -3.54 -5.78 -0.68
CA LEU A 21 -2.52 -5.75 0.37
C LEU A 21 -2.60 -7.00 1.26
N SER A 22 -3.80 -7.41 1.68
CA SER A 22 -4.00 -8.61 2.51
C SER A 22 -3.47 -9.86 1.81
N LEU A 23 -3.72 -10.01 0.50
CA LEU A 23 -3.16 -11.11 -0.28
C LEU A 23 -1.63 -11.07 -0.30
N ALA A 24 -1.02 -9.90 -0.55
CA ALA A 24 0.44 -9.75 -0.55
C ALA A 24 1.05 -10.13 0.81
N LEU A 25 0.46 -9.68 1.92
CA LEU A 25 0.90 -10.02 3.27
C LEU A 25 0.78 -11.51 3.57
N ARG A 26 -0.33 -12.14 3.17
CA ARG A 26 -0.52 -13.60 3.32
C ARG A 26 0.56 -14.36 2.56
N LEU A 27 0.81 -14.01 1.30
CA LEU A 27 1.86 -14.63 0.50
C LEU A 27 3.25 -14.44 1.13
N SER A 28 3.55 -13.27 1.72
CA SER A 28 4.77 -13.07 2.51
C SER A 28 4.86 -14.03 3.69
N GLY A 29 3.78 -14.16 4.47
CA GLY A 29 3.72 -15.11 5.59
C GLY A 29 3.88 -16.58 5.18
N GLU A 30 3.37 -16.95 3.99
CA GLU A 30 3.58 -18.28 3.42
C GLU A 30 5.05 -18.54 3.03
N VAL A 31 5.75 -17.52 2.51
CA VAL A 31 7.18 -17.59 2.19
C VAL A 31 8.02 -17.66 3.47
N GLU A 32 7.73 -16.82 4.45
CA GLU A 32 8.40 -16.82 5.76
C GLU A 32 8.20 -18.13 6.51
N GLY A 33 6.99 -18.70 6.42
CA GLY A 33 6.65 -20.00 6.98
C GLY A 33 7.18 -21.20 6.17
N GLY A 34 7.88 -20.98 5.06
CA GLY A 34 8.47 -22.02 4.22
C GLY A 34 7.47 -22.85 3.39
N ARG A 35 6.18 -22.49 3.39
CA ARG A 35 5.13 -23.15 2.60
C ARG A 35 5.21 -22.78 1.13
N ILE A 36 5.65 -21.56 0.84
CA ILE A 36 6.14 -21.16 -0.49
C ILE A 36 7.67 -21.06 -0.42
N ASN A 37 8.34 -21.79 -1.29
CA ASN A 37 9.81 -21.82 -1.36
C ASN A 37 10.29 -21.67 -2.81
N ARG A 38 11.60 -21.66 -3.02
CA ARG A 38 12.21 -21.47 -4.35
C ARG A 38 11.71 -22.41 -5.44
N ASP A 39 11.11 -23.55 -5.09
CA ASP A 39 10.60 -24.53 -6.06
C ASP A 39 9.46 -23.94 -6.92
N ILE A 40 8.83 -22.83 -6.48
CA ILE A 40 7.89 -22.05 -7.30
C ILE A 40 8.51 -21.58 -8.62
N PHE A 41 9.81 -21.31 -8.64
CA PHE A 41 10.53 -20.89 -9.84
C PHE A 41 10.82 -22.04 -10.81
N GLY A 42 10.75 -23.30 -10.35
CA GLY A 42 11.05 -24.48 -11.16
C GLY A 42 9.95 -24.85 -12.15
N ARG A 43 8.80 -24.17 -12.09
CA ARG A 43 7.64 -24.45 -12.95
C ARG A 43 7.47 -23.34 -13.97
N GLU A 44 7.15 -23.76 -15.19
CA GLU A 44 6.71 -22.85 -16.23
C GLU A 44 5.26 -22.46 -15.96
N VAL A 45 4.90 -21.21 -16.24
CA VAL A 45 3.54 -20.69 -16.07
C VAL A 45 3.03 -20.20 -17.41
N ILE A 46 1.79 -20.51 -17.74
CA ILE A 46 1.12 -19.96 -18.93
C ILE A 46 0.14 -18.88 -18.46
N VAL A 47 0.38 -17.65 -18.89
CA VAL A 47 -0.50 -16.51 -18.58
C VAL A 47 -1.54 -16.38 -19.68
N HIS A 48 -2.81 -16.55 -19.34
CA HIS A 48 -3.94 -16.41 -20.26
C HIS A 48 -4.62 -15.05 -20.09
N THR A 49 -4.61 -14.23 -21.15
CA THR A 49 -5.28 -12.92 -21.18
C THR A 49 -6.44 -12.84 -22.18
N GLY A 50 -6.74 -13.95 -22.89
CA GLY A 50 -7.84 -14.04 -23.86
C GLY A 50 -7.57 -14.89 -25.12
N ASP A 51 -6.32 -15.31 -25.35
CA ASP A 51 -5.91 -16.16 -26.48
C ASP A 51 -4.98 -17.30 -25.98
N LYS A 52 -4.16 -17.90 -26.86
CA LYS A 52 -3.24 -19.03 -26.63
C LYS A 52 -2.32 -18.91 -25.40
N GLY A 53 -2.20 -17.72 -24.82
CA GLY A 53 -1.45 -17.42 -23.62
C GLY A 53 0.04 -17.18 -23.90
N VAL A 54 0.70 -16.51 -22.96
CA VAL A 54 2.14 -16.26 -23.01
C VAL A 54 2.83 -17.16 -21.99
N LYS A 55 3.84 -17.89 -22.44
CA LYS A 55 4.64 -18.75 -21.58
C LYS A 55 5.69 -17.91 -20.83
N VAL A 56 5.67 -18.01 -19.51
CA VAL A 56 6.72 -17.52 -18.62
C VAL A 56 7.58 -18.72 -18.25
N SER A 57 8.82 -18.73 -18.74
CA SER A 57 9.77 -19.81 -18.50
C SER A 57 10.11 -19.93 -17.02
N ALA A 58 10.43 -21.16 -16.60
CA ALA A 58 10.95 -21.42 -15.27
C ALA A 58 12.24 -20.60 -15.02
N PHE A 59 12.37 -20.06 -13.82
CA PHE A 59 13.58 -19.37 -13.36
C PHE A 59 14.44 -20.35 -12.56
N LEU A 60 15.07 -21.31 -13.25
CA LEU A 60 15.74 -22.47 -12.63
C LEU A 60 16.87 -22.11 -11.65
N ASN A 61 17.50 -20.95 -11.83
CA ASN A 61 18.56 -20.45 -10.94
C ASN A 61 18.03 -19.60 -9.78
N GLY A 62 16.70 -19.50 -9.63
CA GLY A 62 16.06 -18.71 -8.58
C GLY A 62 16.40 -19.24 -7.20
N THR A 63 16.89 -18.34 -6.34
CA THR A 63 17.29 -18.66 -4.98
C THR A 63 16.16 -18.37 -3.99
N GLN A 64 16.27 -18.88 -2.77
CA GLN A 64 15.35 -18.52 -1.68
C GLN A 64 15.40 -17.01 -1.37
N GLU A 65 16.56 -16.38 -1.56
CA GLU A 65 16.72 -14.93 -1.37
C GLU A 65 16.05 -14.13 -2.48
N ASP A 66 16.04 -14.62 -3.72
CA ASP A 66 15.27 -13.98 -4.81
C ASP A 66 13.76 -14.05 -4.52
N LEU A 67 13.27 -15.16 -3.99
CA LEU A 67 11.88 -15.29 -3.56
C LEU A 67 11.53 -14.32 -2.43
N LYS A 68 12.36 -14.24 -1.38
CA LYS A 68 12.16 -13.29 -0.27
C LYS A 68 12.16 -11.84 -0.74
N ARG A 69 13.08 -11.47 -1.62
CA ARG A 69 13.13 -10.12 -2.22
C ARG A 69 11.90 -9.86 -3.09
N GLY A 70 11.52 -10.83 -3.92
CA GLY A 70 10.34 -10.75 -4.77
C GLY A 70 9.06 -10.53 -3.96
N ILE A 71 8.85 -11.31 -2.90
CA ILE A 71 7.65 -11.17 -2.07
C ILE A 71 7.63 -9.88 -1.25
N SER A 72 8.79 -9.45 -0.74
CA SER A 72 8.92 -8.15 -0.07
C SER A 72 8.57 -7.00 -1.02
N ASN A 73 9.03 -7.06 -2.27
CA ASN A 73 8.67 -6.07 -3.28
C ASN A 73 7.18 -6.10 -3.62
N ILE A 74 6.55 -7.27 -3.66
CA ILE A 74 5.09 -7.39 -3.87
C ILE A 74 4.33 -6.69 -2.73
N VAL A 75 4.74 -6.88 -1.46
CA VAL A 75 4.16 -6.17 -0.32
C VAL A 75 4.33 -4.65 -0.46
N LEU A 76 5.52 -4.18 -0.83
CA LEU A 76 5.77 -2.74 -1.03
C LEU A 76 4.96 -2.16 -2.20
N ILE A 77 4.78 -2.90 -3.28
CA ILE A 77 3.94 -2.50 -4.41
C ILE A 77 2.47 -2.43 -3.99
N ALA A 78 1.97 -3.41 -3.22
CA ALA A 78 0.61 -3.38 -2.71
C ALA A 78 0.39 -2.22 -1.72
N LEU A 79 1.38 -1.94 -0.86
CA LEU A 79 1.39 -0.78 0.02
C LEU A 79 1.29 0.52 -0.80
N SER A 80 2.15 0.68 -1.81
CA SER A 80 2.14 1.81 -2.74
C SER A 80 0.78 2.00 -3.43
N ALA A 81 0.23 0.92 -4.01
CA ALA A 81 -1.06 0.94 -4.67
C ALA A 81 -2.17 1.37 -3.71
N SER A 82 -2.17 0.84 -2.48
CA SER A 82 -3.14 1.23 -1.47
C SER A 82 -3.01 2.70 -1.04
N ALA A 83 -1.79 3.23 -0.95
CA ALA A 83 -1.57 4.65 -0.63
C ALA A 83 -2.10 5.55 -1.75
N LEU A 84 -1.88 5.18 -3.02
CA LEU A 84 -2.43 5.88 -4.17
C LEU A 84 -3.96 5.86 -4.16
N THR A 85 -4.56 4.69 -4.00
CA THR A 85 -6.02 4.53 -3.99
C THR A 85 -6.67 5.33 -2.86
N VAL A 86 -6.10 5.31 -1.65
CA VAL A 86 -6.66 6.06 -0.52
C VAL A 86 -6.47 7.56 -0.71
N ASP A 87 -5.32 8.04 -1.19
CA ASP A 87 -5.08 9.47 -1.47
C ASP A 87 -6.13 10.01 -2.45
N GLU A 88 -6.30 9.33 -3.58
CA GLU A 88 -7.29 9.67 -4.62
C GLU A 88 -8.73 9.63 -4.06
N THR A 89 -9.08 8.57 -3.33
CA THR A 89 -10.45 8.40 -2.80
C THR A 89 -10.78 9.45 -1.73
N LEU A 90 -9.83 9.80 -0.87
CA LEU A 90 -10.03 10.85 0.14
C LEU A 90 -10.12 12.24 -0.51
N ASP A 91 -9.37 12.50 -1.58
CA ASP A 91 -9.51 13.73 -2.38
C ASP A 91 -10.87 13.80 -3.08
N GLU A 92 -11.36 12.69 -3.64
CA GLU A 92 -12.67 12.59 -4.29
C GLU A 92 -13.82 12.92 -3.32
N VAL A 93 -13.78 12.36 -2.11
CA VAL A 93 -14.87 12.46 -1.13
C VAL A 93 -14.81 13.75 -0.31
N PHE A 94 -13.62 14.18 0.10
CA PHE A 94 -13.45 15.28 1.06
C PHE A 94 -12.86 16.56 0.42
N GLY A 95 -12.68 16.58 -0.91
CA GLY A 95 -12.03 17.69 -1.61
C GLY A 95 -10.54 17.78 -1.27
N SER A 96 -9.86 18.87 -1.62
CA SER A 96 -8.40 19.00 -1.44
C SER A 96 -7.94 18.94 0.03
N ILE A 97 -6.76 18.35 0.28
CA ILE A 97 -6.10 18.38 1.60
C ILE A 97 -5.86 19.81 2.12
N ALA A 98 -5.73 20.79 1.22
CA ALA A 98 -5.53 22.19 1.60
C ALA A 98 -6.79 22.81 2.24
N SER A 99 -7.98 22.33 1.89
CA SER A 99 -9.27 22.73 2.45
C SER A 99 -9.71 21.88 3.64
N GLU A 100 -8.90 20.90 4.07
CA GLU A 100 -9.26 20.00 5.17
C GLU A 100 -9.28 20.72 6.52
N SER A 101 -10.46 20.75 7.14
CA SER A 101 -10.70 21.41 8.43
C SER A 101 -10.57 20.44 9.62
N ASP A 102 -10.90 19.17 9.42
CA ASP A 102 -10.74 18.12 10.42
C ASP A 102 -9.26 17.79 10.60
N GLN A 103 -8.71 18.09 11.79
CA GLN A 103 -7.28 17.89 12.04
C GLN A 103 -6.87 16.42 12.03
N ASN A 104 -7.75 15.52 12.49
CA ASN A 104 -7.46 14.08 12.51
C ASN A 104 -7.35 13.55 11.08
N ARG A 105 -8.35 13.86 10.24
CA ARG A 105 -8.35 13.49 8.83
C ARG A 105 -7.21 14.18 8.07
N LYS A 106 -6.88 15.43 8.40
CA LYS A 106 -5.72 16.14 7.82
C LYS A 106 -4.41 15.41 8.10
N SER A 107 -4.15 15.00 9.34
CA SER A 107 -2.97 14.23 9.72
C SER A 107 -2.86 12.92 8.93
N ILE A 108 -3.96 12.15 8.86
CA ILE A 108 -4.04 10.90 8.09
C ILE A 108 -3.71 11.17 6.62
N ARG A 109 -4.37 12.17 6.02
CA ARG A 109 -4.18 12.54 4.61
C ARG A 109 -2.77 12.99 4.31
N VAL A 110 -2.10 13.70 5.23
CA VAL A 110 -0.68 14.05 5.05
C VAL A 110 0.17 12.80 5.01
N MET A 111 0.01 11.85 5.94
CA MET A 111 0.80 10.61 5.93
C MET A 111 0.58 9.81 4.64
N VAL A 112 -0.69 9.61 4.25
CA VAL A 112 -1.05 8.91 3.00
C VAL A 112 -0.41 9.59 1.80
N ASN A 113 -0.54 10.91 1.69
CA ASN A 113 0.02 11.69 0.58
C ASN A 113 1.56 11.60 0.53
N GLN A 114 2.24 11.69 1.69
CA GLN A 114 3.70 11.57 1.73
C GLN A 114 4.16 10.17 1.33
N LEU A 115 3.46 9.12 1.76
CA LEU A 115 3.77 7.73 1.39
C LEU A 115 3.56 7.51 -0.12
N ARG A 116 2.41 7.95 -0.66
CA ARG A 116 2.11 7.92 -2.09
C ARG A 116 3.20 8.63 -2.90
N ASN A 117 3.62 9.82 -2.48
CA ASN A 117 4.66 10.58 -3.18
C ASN A 117 6.03 9.87 -3.16
N ALA A 118 6.38 9.21 -2.06
CA ALA A 118 7.63 8.47 -1.98
C ALA A 118 7.74 7.35 -3.03
N PHE A 119 6.63 6.65 -3.29
CA PHE A 119 6.57 5.61 -4.31
C PHE A 119 6.41 6.13 -5.73
N ALA A 120 5.73 7.25 -5.93
CA ALA A 120 5.49 7.83 -7.25
C ALA A 120 6.79 8.21 -7.99
N HIS A 121 7.85 8.58 -7.27
CA HIS A 121 9.12 9.00 -7.88
C HIS A 121 10.11 7.86 -8.14
N ASN A 122 10.09 6.81 -7.31
CA ASN A 122 10.97 5.65 -7.49
C ASN A 122 10.33 4.40 -6.89
N PRO A 123 9.47 3.68 -7.65
CA PRO A 123 8.73 2.54 -7.09
C PRO A 123 9.65 1.37 -6.69
N TRP A 124 10.87 1.29 -7.23
CA TRP A 124 11.82 0.20 -6.96
C TRP A 124 12.72 0.47 -5.75
N ARG A 125 12.95 1.75 -5.41
CA ARG A 125 13.73 2.19 -4.25
C ARG A 125 13.12 3.49 -3.71
N PRO A 126 11.91 3.41 -3.14
CA PRO A 126 11.16 4.59 -2.75
C PRO A 126 11.90 5.33 -1.65
N LYS A 127 11.90 6.66 -1.77
CA LYS A 127 12.48 7.56 -0.78
C LYS A 127 11.47 8.63 -0.46
N TRP A 128 11.43 9.01 0.81
CA TRP A 128 10.62 10.12 1.25
C TRP A 128 11.00 11.42 0.53
N LEU A 129 10.00 12.13 0.03
CA LEU A 129 10.15 13.47 -0.52
C LEU A 129 9.29 14.44 0.31
N VAL A 130 9.82 14.85 1.46
CA VAL A 130 9.10 15.70 2.41
C VAL A 130 9.54 17.15 2.28
N TYR A 131 8.70 17.93 1.59
CA TYR A 131 8.88 19.37 1.44
C TYR A 131 8.81 20.09 2.80
N PRO A 132 9.47 21.26 2.95
CA PRO A 132 9.54 21.98 4.24
C PRO A 132 8.19 22.18 4.94
N LYS A 133 7.13 22.50 4.18
CA LYS A 133 5.78 22.70 4.71
C LYS A 133 5.16 21.45 5.37
N TYR A 134 5.67 20.26 5.04
CA TYR A 134 5.17 19.00 5.58
C TYR A 134 6.04 18.42 6.70
N ARG A 135 7.16 19.07 7.07
CA ARG A 135 8.08 18.60 8.13
C ARG A 135 7.51 18.89 9.52
N ASN A 136 6.55 18.09 9.94
CA ASN A 136 5.88 18.20 11.23
C ASN A 136 5.56 16.81 11.79
N VAL A 137 5.04 16.77 13.01
CA VAL A 137 4.42 15.59 13.61
C VAL A 137 2.91 15.66 13.38
N TYR A 138 2.33 14.57 12.91
CA TYR A 138 0.90 14.46 12.59
C TYR A 138 0.25 13.40 13.47
N PRO A 139 -0.31 13.78 14.63
CA PRO A 139 -1.06 12.86 15.46
C PRO A 139 -2.42 12.55 14.84
N PHE A 140 -2.85 11.30 14.94
CA PHE A 140 -4.20 10.90 14.60
C PHE A 140 -4.68 9.70 15.45
N GLU A 141 -5.99 9.55 15.52
CA GLU A 141 -6.71 8.45 16.16
C GLU A 141 -7.60 7.75 15.13
N LEU A 142 -7.54 6.42 15.11
CA LEU A 142 -8.36 5.56 14.26
C LEU A 142 -9.67 5.19 14.94
N CYS A 143 -10.61 4.60 14.19
CA CYS A 143 -11.95 4.30 14.69
C CYS A 143 -11.98 3.21 15.78
N ASP A 144 -10.92 2.40 15.89
CA ASP A 144 -10.75 1.40 16.95
C ASP A 144 -10.07 1.98 18.22
N GLY A 145 -9.84 3.30 18.27
CA GLY A 145 -9.16 3.99 19.36
C GLY A 145 -7.62 3.91 19.29
N THR A 146 -7.05 3.27 18.27
CA THR A 146 -5.59 3.26 18.06
C THR A 146 -5.10 4.68 17.80
N ARG A 147 -4.11 5.13 18.58
CA ARG A 147 -3.43 6.42 18.39
C ARG A 147 -2.06 6.21 17.78
N PHE A 148 -1.70 7.06 16.83
CA PHE A 148 -0.38 7.06 16.19
C PHE A 148 0.06 8.48 15.85
N GLU A 149 1.37 8.69 15.77
CA GLU A 149 1.98 9.94 15.35
C GLU A 149 2.92 9.69 14.17
N PHE A 150 2.58 10.27 13.01
CA PHE A 150 3.47 10.27 11.88
C PHE A 150 4.48 11.41 11.99
N ASP A 151 5.74 11.10 12.27
CA ASP A 151 6.82 12.09 12.37
C ASP A 151 7.56 12.26 11.04
N ALA A 152 7.24 13.35 10.33
CA ALA A 152 7.84 13.67 9.03
C ALA A 152 9.03 14.64 9.11
N ARG A 153 9.50 15.00 10.32
CA ARG A 153 10.50 16.07 10.50
C ARG A 153 11.85 15.74 9.86
N SER A 154 12.26 14.48 9.90
CA SER A 154 13.59 14.03 9.44
C SER A 154 13.56 13.03 8.30
N LEU A 155 12.40 12.68 7.75
CA LEU A 155 12.28 11.58 6.79
C LEU A 155 12.84 11.92 5.40
N ASN A 156 12.89 13.18 5.01
CA ASN A 156 13.22 13.57 3.63
C ASN A 156 14.56 12.98 3.14
N GLY A 157 14.51 12.18 2.07
CA GLY A 157 15.66 11.51 1.46
C GLY A 157 15.93 10.09 1.95
N ASP A 158 15.31 9.69 3.07
CA ASP A 158 15.44 8.34 3.62
C ASP A 158 14.65 7.34 2.78
N GLY A 159 15.13 6.09 2.74
CA GLY A 159 14.38 4.97 2.19
C GLY A 159 13.13 4.70 3.03
N ILE A 160 12.02 4.34 2.37
CA ILE A 160 10.79 3.96 3.07
C ILE A 160 11.02 2.70 3.91
N LYS A 161 10.61 2.77 5.16
CA LYS A 161 10.53 1.63 6.08
C LYS A 161 9.12 1.58 6.69
N PRO A 162 8.43 0.43 6.72
CA PRO A 162 7.08 0.34 7.26
C PRO A 162 6.94 0.88 8.70
N GLU A 163 7.97 0.77 9.53
CA GLU A 163 7.95 1.26 10.91
C GLU A 163 7.74 2.78 11.01
N GLN A 164 8.12 3.54 9.97
CA GLN A 164 7.95 5.00 9.91
C GLN A 164 6.48 5.43 9.75
N ILE A 165 5.60 4.50 9.33
CA ILE A 165 4.15 4.70 9.27
C ILE A 165 3.41 3.87 10.33
N GLY A 166 4.14 3.36 11.34
CA GLY A 166 3.58 2.57 12.43
C GLY A 166 3.52 1.06 12.15
N GLY A 167 4.19 0.60 11.09
CA GLY A 167 4.13 -0.79 10.64
C GLY A 167 2.98 -1.05 9.66
N LEU A 168 2.96 -2.26 9.12
CA LEU A 168 1.90 -2.70 8.19
C LEU A 168 0.57 -2.87 8.94
N GLU A 169 0.63 -3.08 10.25
CA GLU A 169 -0.50 -3.18 11.17
C GLU A 169 -1.28 -1.87 11.25
N ILE A 170 -0.59 -0.75 11.51
CA ILE A 170 -1.22 0.58 11.53
C ILE A 170 -1.76 0.93 10.15
N TRP A 171 -1.05 0.57 9.09
CA TRP A 171 -1.54 0.81 7.74
C TRP A 171 -2.84 0.06 7.43
N VAL A 172 -2.93 -1.24 7.75
CA VAL A 172 -4.17 -2.02 7.56
C VAL A 172 -5.33 -1.42 8.36
N LYS A 173 -5.10 -1.01 9.61
CA LYS A 173 -6.12 -0.33 10.43
C LYS A 173 -6.54 1.01 9.84
N LEU A 174 -5.60 1.77 9.29
CA LEU A 174 -5.87 3.04 8.62
C LEU A 174 -6.74 2.83 7.38
N LEU A 175 -6.47 1.80 6.57
CA LEU A 175 -7.32 1.48 5.42
C LEU A 175 -8.76 1.22 5.84
N HIS A 176 -8.96 0.44 6.91
CA HIS A 176 -10.29 0.17 7.47
C HIS A 176 -10.97 1.44 8.00
N HIS A 177 -10.22 2.30 8.69
CA HIS A 177 -10.71 3.61 9.14
C HIS A 177 -11.16 4.49 7.97
N CYS A 178 -10.34 4.59 6.92
CA CYS A 178 -10.64 5.39 5.74
C CYS A 178 -11.85 4.85 4.96
N GLU A 179 -11.96 3.52 4.81
CA GLU A 179 -13.13 2.87 4.22
C GLU A 179 -14.42 3.26 4.96
N GLY A 180 -14.42 3.15 6.29
CA GLY A 180 -15.56 3.53 7.13
C GLY A 180 -15.90 5.01 7.02
N ALA A 181 -14.89 5.88 6.94
CA ALA A 181 -15.08 7.32 6.79
C ALA A 181 -15.71 7.70 5.45
N VAL A 182 -15.28 7.10 4.33
CA VAL A 182 -15.85 7.42 3.01
C VAL A 182 -17.21 6.78 2.76
N ALA A 183 -17.56 5.71 3.46
CA ALA A 183 -18.87 5.08 3.36
C ALA A 183 -20.00 5.88 4.03
N GLN A 184 -19.65 6.85 4.88
CA GLN A 184 -20.59 7.67 5.65
C GLN A 184 -20.80 9.07 5.05
N SER A 185 -20.06 9.43 4.00
CA SER A 185 -20.04 10.75 3.36
C SER A 185 -21.06 10.90 2.24
#